data_AF-A0A9E2C8R7-F1
#
_entry.id   AF-A0A9E2C8R7-F1
#
_cell.length_a   1.000
_cell.length_b   1.000
_cell.length_c   1.000
_cell.angle_alpha   90.00
_cell.angle_beta   90.00
_cell.angle_gamma   90.00
#
_symmetry.space_group_name_H-M   'P 1'
#
loop_
_entity.id
_entity.type
_entity.pdbx_description
1 polymer ?
#
loop_
_entity_poly.entity_id
_entity_poly.type
_entity_poly.pdbx_seq_one_letter_code
_entity_poly.pdbx_strand_id
1 'polypeptide(L)' 'MDFWSVLEYAAWGISVVLVGWMLVDARFVSTTYGEDFLLSSREGEE' A
#
# COMPACT_ATOMS: atom_id res chain seq x y z
N MET A 1 -30.08 -5.02 -8.54
CA MET A 1 -28.63 -5.13 -8.75
C MET A 1 -28.37 -6.45 -9.44
N ASP A 2 -27.67 -6.42 -10.57
CA ASP A 2 -27.26 -7.64 -11.25
C ASP A 2 -25.90 -8.13 -10.72
N PHE A 3 -25.51 -9.33 -11.15
CA PHE A 3 -24.26 -9.95 -10.74
C PHE A 3 -23.03 -9.06 -11.03
N TRP A 4 -23.04 -8.39 -12.19
CA TRP A 4 -21.93 -7.55 -12.63
C TRP A 4 -21.79 -6.28 -11.77
N SER A 5 -22.91 -5.65 -11.40
CA SER A 5 -22.94 -4.49 -10.51
C SER A 5 -22.38 -4.83 -9.13
N VAL A 6 -22.72 -6.01 -8.59
CA VAL A 6 -22.18 -6.47 -7.30
C VAL A 6 -20.67 -6.69 -7.39
N LEU A 7 -20.20 -7.28 -8.49
CA LEU A 7 -18.78 -7.53 -8.73
C LEU A 7 -18.00 -6.21 -8.89
N GLU A 8 -18.57 -5.22 -9.58
CA GLU A 8 -17.98 -3.89 -9.71
C GLU A 8 -17.81 -3.20 -8.35
N TYR A 9 -18.84 -3.19 -7.51
CA TYR A 9 -18.75 -2.61 -6.18
C TYR A 9 -17.73 -3.34 -5.30
N ALA A 10 -17.66 -4.67 -5.41
CA ALA A 10 -16.66 -5.45 -4.69
C ALA A 10 -15.24 -5.09 -5.14
N ALA A 11 -14.99 -4.98 -6.45
CA ALA A 11 -13.70 -4.59 -7.00
C ALA A 11 -13.29 -3.18 -6.55
N TRP A 12 -14.22 -2.23 -6.56
CA TRP A 12 -13.99 -0.88 -6.03
C TRP A 12 -13.68 -0.89 -4.53
N GLY A 13 -14.42 -1.66 -3.74
CA GLY A 13 -14.17 -1.81 -2.31
C GLY A 13 -12.78 -2.37 -2.02
N ILE A 14 -12.38 -3.42 -2.73
CA ILE A 14 -11.03 -4.02 -2.60
C ILE A 14 -9.95 -3.02 -2.99
N SER A 15 -10.14 -2.27 -4.07
CA SER A 15 -9.19 -1.24 -4.51
C SER A 15 -8.94 -0.19 -3.42
N VAL A 16 -10.02 0.33 -2.80
CA VAL A 16 -9.91 1.30 -1.70
C VAL A 16 -9.16 0.71 -0.50
N VAL A 17 -9.45 -0.54 -0.14
CA VAL A 17 -8.75 -1.23 0.96
C VAL A 17 -7.27 -1.39 0.67
N LEU A 18 -6.90 -1.81 -0.55
CA LEU A 18 -5.50 -1.96 -0.96
C LEU A 18 -4.75 -0.63 -0.92
N VAL A 19 -5.33 0.43 -1.46
CA VAL A 19 -4.72 1.77 -1.41
C VAL A 19 -4.56 2.24 0.04
N GLY A 20 -5.59 2.07 0.87
CA GLY A 20 -5.52 2.41 2.29
C GLY A 20 -4.41 1.65 3.00
N TRP A 21 -4.27 0.35 2.74
CA TRP A 21 -3.20 -0.48 3.29
C TRP A 21 -1.81 -0.03 2.85
N MET A 22 -1.61 0.25 1.55
CA MET A 22 -0.35 0.76 1.01
C MET A 22 0.07 2.09 1.65
N LEU A 23 -0.89 3.00 1.90
CA LEU A 23 -0.60 4.29 2.53
C LEU A 23 -0.19 4.13 4.00
N VAL A 24 -0.87 3.24 4.73
CA VAL A 24 -0.54 2.92 6.11
C VAL A 24 0.85 2.29 6.18
N ASP A 25 1.12 1.30 5.33
CA ASP A 25 2.42 0.64 5.23
C ASP A 25 3.54 1.64 4.90
N ALA A 26 3.37 2.46 3.85
CA ALA A 26 4.32 3.50 3.48
C ALA A 26 4.60 4.48 4.64
N ARG A 27 3.54 4.86 5.38
CA ARG A 27 3.67 5.75 6.54
C ARG A 27 4.43 5.10 7.70
N PHE A 28 4.26 3.80 7.92
CA PHE A 28 5.04 3.07 8.93
C PHE A 28 6.50 2.94 8.50
N VAL A 29 6.76 2.47 7.27
CA VAL A 29 8.10 2.33 6.69
C VAL A 29 8.86 3.66 6.78
N SER A 30 8.24 4.78 6.42
CA SER A 30 8.88 6.10 6.45
C SER A 30 9.23 6.59 7.86
N THR A 31 8.60 6.07 8.92
CA THR A 31 8.97 6.40 10.31
C THR A 31 9.92 5.41 10.95
N THR A 32 9.93 4.17 10.47
CA THR A 32 10.79 3.12 11.02
C THR A 32 12.20 3.22 10.44
N TYR A 33 12.31 3.57 9.15
CA TYR A 33 13.57 3.62 8.43
C TYR A 33 13.93 5.05 8.02
N GLY A 34 15.21 5.40 8.11
CA GLY A 34 15.73 6.68 7.65
C GLY A 34 15.70 6.80 6.13
N GLU A 35 15.61 8.03 5.61
CA GLU A 35 15.56 8.29 4.17
C GLU A 35 16.84 7.87 3.45
N ASP A 36 18.00 8.03 4.08
CA ASP A 36 19.29 7.56 3.54
C ASP A 36 19.30 6.04 3.32
N PHE A 37 18.66 5.28 4.21
CA PHE A 37 18.50 3.83 4.07
C PHE A 37 17.52 3.49 2.95
N LEU A 38 16.36 4.14 2.91
CA LEU A 38 15.32 3.90 1.91
C LEU A 38 15.75 4.26 0.47
N LEU A 39 16.66 5.23 0.33
CA LEU A 39 17.23 5.65 -0.96
C LEU A 39 18.58 5.00 -1.26
N SER A 40 19.10 4.17 -0.35
CA SER A 40 20.36 3.47 -0.55
C SER A 40 20.23 2.40 -1.63
N SER A 41 21.17 2.39 -2.58
CA SER A 41 21.34 1.29 -3.54
C SER A 41 22.16 0.12 -2.95
N ARG A 42 22.62 0.25 -1.70
CA ARG A 42 23.38 -0.78 -0.99
C ARG A 42 22.39 -1.60 -0.19
N GLU A 43 22.20 -2.86 -0.59
CA GLU A 43 21.29 -3.77 0.09
C GLU A 43 21.87 -4.17 1.46
N GLY A 44 21.13 -3.92 2.54
CA GLY A 44 21.43 -4.45 3.88
C GLY A 44 22.44 -3.68 4.75
N GLU A 45 22.70 -2.39 4.49
CA GLU A 45 23.45 -1.56 5.46
C GLU A 45 22.49 -1.05 6.54
N GLU A 46 22.50 -1.66 7.73
CA GLU A 46 21.86 -1.17 8.97
C GLU A 46 22.81 -0.30 9.80
#